data_AF-A0A6B2G645-F1
#
_entry.id   AF-A0A6B2G645-F1
#
_cell.length_a   1.000
_cell.length_b   1.000
_cell.length_c   1.000
_cell.angle_alpha   90.00
_cell.angle_beta   90.00
_cell.angle_gamma   90.00
#
_symmetry.space_group_name_H-M   'P 1'
#
loop_
_entity.id
_entity.type
_entity.pdbx_description
1 polymer ?
#
loop_
_entity_poly.entity_id
_entity_poly.type
_entity_poly.pdbx_seq_one_letter_code
_entity_poly.pdbx_strand_id
1 'polypeptide(L)'
;FCEQVAESLKSLGIRFRLDNRDYVTPGWRFNHWEIKGVPLRVEVGPKDVKNCSVLLVRRDDNAKQSVSIYGIGNTVSTMLDTIHQSLYDKAKLDLESNIILCSNWEELKKI
;
A
#
# COMPACT_ATOMS: atom_id res chain seq x y z
N PHE A 1 -11.51 4.71 18.31
CA PHE A 1 -11.45 4.80 16.83
C PHE A 1 -10.33 3.94 16.26
N CYS A 2 -9.04 4.21 16.55
CA CYS A 2 -7.93 3.38 16.06
C CYS A 2 -8.01 1.90 16.52
N GLU A 3 -8.50 1.65 17.73
CA GLU A 3 -8.72 0.28 18.24
C GLU A 3 -9.79 -0.49 17.45
N GLN A 4 -10.87 0.18 17.04
CA GLN A 4 -11.92 -0.45 16.22
C GLN A 4 -11.39 -0.86 14.83
N VAL A 5 -10.54 -0.01 14.24
CA VAL A 5 -9.83 -0.34 12.99
C VAL A 5 -8.90 -1.53 13.22
N ALA A 6 -8.10 -1.49 14.30
CA ALA A 6 -7.18 -2.57 14.64
C ALA A 6 -7.90 -3.91 14.85
N GLU A 7 -9.03 -3.92 15.54
CA GLU A 7 -9.84 -5.12 15.77
C GLU A 7 -10.44 -5.67 14.46
N SER A 8 -10.94 -4.78 13.59
CA SER A 8 -11.44 -5.16 12.25
C SER A 8 -10.36 -5.77 11.36
N LEU A 9 -9.11 -5.31 11.48
CA LEU A 9 -7.98 -5.90 10.76
C LEU A 9 -7.54 -7.21 11.39
N LYS A 10 -7.53 -7.29 12.73
CA LYS A 10 -7.17 -8.48 13.49
C LYS A 10 -8.09 -9.66 13.19
N SER A 11 -9.40 -9.42 13.09
CA SER A 11 -10.40 -10.47 12.82
C SER A 11 -10.21 -11.13 11.45
N LEU A 12 -9.61 -10.42 10.49
CA LEU A 12 -9.24 -10.91 9.16
C LEU A 12 -7.80 -11.45 9.09
N GLY A 13 -7.08 -11.51 10.21
CA GLY A 13 -5.69 -11.97 10.24
C GLY A 13 -4.70 -11.02 9.55
N ILE A 14 -5.10 -9.78 9.27
CA ILE A 14 -4.24 -8.78 8.62
C ILE A 14 -3.21 -8.30 9.63
N ARG A 15 -1.92 -8.34 9.26
CA ARG A 15 -0.84 -7.81 10.09
C ARG A 15 -0.91 -6.29 10.10
N PHE A 16 -0.94 -5.70 11.28
CA PHE A 16 -0.96 -4.25 11.46
C PHE A 16 -0.01 -3.82 12.58
N ARG A 17 0.35 -2.54 12.58
CA ARG A 17 1.05 -1.89 13.68
C ARG A 17 0.50 -0.50 13.87
N LEU A 18 0.04 -0.20 15.09
CA LEU A 18 -0.35 1.13 15.48
C LEU A 18 0.90 1.91 15.90
N ASP A 19 1.17 3.03 15.23
CA ASP A 19 2.26 3.94 15.59
C ASP A 19 1.71 5.17 16.33
N ASN A 20 1.63 5.06 17.65
CA ASN A 20 1.12 6.08 18.57
C ASN A 20 2.23 6.91 19.24
N ARG A 21 3.45 6.89 18.73
CA ARG A 21 4.56 7.70 19.26
C ARG A 21 4.22 9.19 19.10
N ASP A 22 4.13 9.88 20.21
CA ASP A 22 3.74 11.30 20.35
C ASP A 22 4.93 12.25 20.18
N TYR A 23 6.15 11.81 20.53
CA TYR A 23 7.39 12.57 20.39
C TYR A 23 7.91 12.69 18.95
N VAL A 24 7.23 12.09 17.97
CA VAL A 24 7.60 12.17 16.53
C VAL A 24 6.49 12.80 15.72
N THR A 25 6.88 13.63 14.75
CA THR A 25 5.91 14.27 13.86
C THR A 25 5.24 13.24 12.95
N PRO A 26 3.98 13.47 12.51
CA PRO A 26 3.30 12.59 11.56
C PRO A 26 4.11 12.37 10.27
N GLY A 27 4.71 13.42 9.72
CA GLY A 27 5.55 13.33 8.52
C GLY A 27 6.76 12.41 8.71
N TRP A 28 7.39 12.45 9.89
CA TRP A 28 8.49 11.54 10.21
C TRP A 28 8.01 10.08 10.27
N ARG A 29 6.83 9.82 10.86
CA ARG A 29 6.23 8.47 10.89
C ARG A 29 5.95 7.97 9.48
N PHE A 30 5.43 8.81 8.58
CA PHE A 30 5.14 8.43 7.20
C PHE A 30 6.41 7.95 6.49
N ASN A 31 7.47 8.76 6.55
CA ASN A 31 8.75 8.41 5.94
C ASN A 31 9.36 7.13 6.54
N HIS A 32 9.34 6.99 7.87
CA HIS A 32 9.86 5.80 8.56
C HIS A 32 9.20 4.50 8.09
N TRP A 33 7.88 4.51 7.87
CA TRP A 33 7.15 3.32 7.39
C TRP A 33 7.24 3.13 5.88
N GLU A 34 7.38 4.20 5.10
CA GLU A 34 7.60 4.15 3.66
C GLU A 34 8.96 3.53 3.30
N ILE A 35 10.02 3.86 4.07
CA ILE A 35 11.35 3.26 3.93
C ILE A 35 11.30 1.77 4.26
N LYS A 36 10.50 1.37 5.24
CA LYS A 36 10.29 -0.04 5.59
C LYS A 36 9.45 -0.82 4.57
N GLY A 37 8.90 -0.15 3.55
CA GLY A 37 8.11 -0.79 2.51
C GLY A 37 6.77 -1.32 3.02
N VAL A 38 6.18 -0.71 4.06
CA VAL A 38 4.81 -1.07 4.46
C VAL A 38 3.86 -0.74 3.31
N PRO A 39 3.09 -1.71 2.77
CA PRO A 39 2.36 -1.54 1.51
C PRO A 39 1.20 -0.54 1.61
N LEU A 40 0.56 -0.46 2.78
CA LEU A 40 -0.60 0.40 3.01
C LEU A 40 -0.47 1.12 4.35
N ARG A 41 -0.69 2.44 4.34
CA ARG A 41 -0.76 3.28 5.53
C ARG A 41 -2.21 3.71 5.77
N VAL A 42 -2.64 3.65 7.02
CA VAL A 42 -3.96 4.15 7.46
C VAL A 42 -3.74 5.40 8.31
N GLU A 43 -4.20 6.54 7.82
CA GLU A 43 -4.12 7.82 8.51
C GLU A 43 -5.47 8.13 9.16
N VAL A 44 -5.41 8.55 10.44
CA VAL A 44 -6.59 8.88 11.25
C VAL A 44 -6.40 10.29 11.79
N GLY A 45 -7.07 11.27 11.19
CA GLY A 45 -7.09 12.66 11.63
C GLY A 45 -8.36 13.02 12.41
N PRO A 46 -8.37 14.16 13.12
CA PRO A 46 -9.57 14.65 13.83
C PRO A 46 -10.79 14.87 12.92
N LYS A 47 -10.54 15.24 11.65
CA LYS A 47 -11.60 15.41 10.63
C LYS A 47 -12.19 14.07 10.22
N ASP A 48 -11.35 13.05 10.05
CA ASP A 48 -11.77 11.72 9.62
C ASP A 48 -12.59 11.02 10.70
N VAL A 49 -12.21 11.21 11.98
CA VAL A 49 -12.99 10.73 13.13
C VAL A 49 -14.39 11.33 13.15
N LYS A 50 -14.56 12.63 12.84
CA LYS A 50 -15.88 13.28 12.77
C LYS A 50 -16.73 12.72 11.62
N ASN A 51 -16.10 12.30 10.53
CA ASN A 51 -16.76 11.78 9.34
C ASN A 51 -16.89 10.24 9.34
N CYS A 52 -16.48 9.56 10.42
CA CYS A 52 -16.41 8.10 10.49
C CYS A 52 -15.65 7.47 9.30
N SER A 53 -14.56 8.12 8.88
CA SER A 53 -13.71 7.70 7.77
C SER A 53 -12.24 7.55 8.20
N VAL A 54 -11.43 6.96 7.34
CA VAL A 54 -9.97 6.92 7.43
C VAL A 54 -9.37 7.17 6.05
N LEU A 55 -8.15 7.68 6.00
CA LEU A 55 -7.44 7.87 4.75
C LEU A 55 -6.44 6.72 4.54
N LEU A 56 -6.64 5.96 3.47
CA LEU A 56 -5.71 4.94 3.02
C LEU A 56 -4.70 5.56 2.06
N VAL A 57 -3.42 5.28 2.26
CA VAL A 57 -2.33 5.70 1.38
C VAL A 57 -1.52 4.48 0.97
N ARG A 58 -1.44 4.26 -0.34
CA ARG A 58 -0.67 3.19 -0.95
C ARG A 58 0.81 3.54 -1.03
N ARG A 59 1.69 2.56 -0.85
CA ARG A 59 3.14 2.78 -0.95
C ARG A 59 3.65 2.75 -2.39
N ASP A 60 3.06 1.93 -3.24
CA ASP A 60 3.55 1.68 -4.60
C ASP A 60 3.33 2.87 -5.55
N ASP A 61 2.19 3.56 -5.44
CA ASP A 61 1.79 4.67 -6.33
C ASP A 61 1.47 5.99 -5.59
N ASN A 62 1.53 6.01 -4.25
CA ASN A 62 1.11 7.13 -3.40
C ASN A 62 -0.38 7.54 -3.55
N ALA A 63 -1.23 6.68 -4.13
CA ALA A 63 -2.65 6.97 -4.25
C ALA A 63 -3.30 7.04 -2.87
N LYS A 64 -4.24 7.99 -2.74
CA LYS A 64 -4.94 8.28 -1.49
C LYS A 64 -6.43 8.03 -1.68
N GLN A 65 -7.04 7.32 -0.75
CA GLN A 65 -8.47 7.03 -0.77
C GLN A 65 -9.07 7.21 0.62
N SER A 66 -10.09 8.07 0.72
CA SER A 66 -10.90 8.16 1.93
C SER A 66 -11.95 7.06 1.92
N VAL A 67 -11.99 6.27 2.98
CA VAL A 67 -12.89 5.12 3.10
C VAL A 67 -13.61 5.17 4.43
N SER A 68 -14.83 4.63 4.48
CA SER A 68 -15.56 4.53 5.73
C SER A 68 -14.90 3.52 6.68
N ILE A 69 -15.03 3.76 7.98
CA ILE A 69 -14.63 2.78 8.99
C ILE A 69 -15.50 1.51 8.94
N TYR A 70 -16.74 1.62 8.47
CA TYR A 70 -17.63 0.48 8.31
C TYR A 70 -17.13 -0.41 7.17
N GLY A 71 -16.78 -1.65 7.49
CA GLY A 71 -16.23 -2.60 6.50
C GLY A 71 -14.76 -2.37 6.14
N ILE A 72 -14.03 -1.55 6.91
CA ILE A 72 -12.62 -1.20 6.62
C ILE A 72 -11.71 -2.43 6.44
N GLY A 73 -11.96 -3.51 7.19
CA GLY A 73 -11.17 -4.74 7.07
C GLY A 73 -11.21 -5.33 5.66
N ASN A 74 -12.40 -5.45 5.08
CA ASN A 74 -12.58 -5.97 3.72
C ASN A 74 -11.95 -5.03 2.69
N THR A 75 -12.16 -3.72 2.84
CA THR A 75 -11.56 -2.70 1.97
C THR A 75 -10.03 -2.78 1.98
N VAL A 76 -9.42 -2.93 3.16
CA VAL A 76 -7.97 -3.10 3.30
C VAL A 76 -7.51 -4.42 2.67
N SER A 77 -8.24 -5.52 2.86
CA SER A 77 -7.93 -6.80 2.21
C SER A 77 -7.90 -6.68 0.70
N THR A 78 -8.98 -6.16 0.09
CA THR A 78 -9.06 -5.94 -1.37
C THR A 78 -7.95 -5.02 -1.86
N MET A 79 -7.61 -3.98 -1.08
CA MET A 79 -6.54 -3.06 -1.43
C MET A 79 -5.17 -3.75 -1.43
N LEU A 80 -4.89 -4.62 -0.46
CA LEU A 80 -3.65 -5.40 -0.41
C LEU A 80 -3.54 -6.35 -1.61
N ASP A 81 -4.64 -7.01 -1.99
CA ASP A 81 -4.67 -7.87 -3.18
C ASP A 81 -4.42 -7.07 -4.47
N THR A 82 -5.02 -5.87 -4.56
CA THR A 82 -4.83 -4.95 -5.69
C THR A 82 -3.38 -4.49 -5.79
N ILE A 83 -2.75 -4.12 -4.66
CA ILE A 83 -1.34 -3.74 -4.60
C ILE A 83 -0.46 -4.92 -5.06
N HIS A 84 -0.76 -6.13 -4.61
CA HIS A 84 0.01 -7.32 -4.99
C HIS A 84 -0.06 -7.55 -6.50
N GLN A 85 -1.26 -7.56 -7.09
CA GLN A 85 -1.43 -7.74 -8.53
C GLN A 85 -0.76 -6.63 -9.34
N SER A 86 -0.95 -5.37 -8.93
CA SER A 86 -0.34 -4.23 -9.61
C SER A 86 1.19 -4.30 -9.66
N LEU A 87 1.83 -4.75 -8.56
CA LEU A 87 3.28 -4.92 -8.52
C LEU A 87 3.75 -6.10 -9.38
N TYR A 88 3.00 -7.20 -9.35
CA TYR A 88 3.29 -8.38 -10.17
C TYR A 88 3.20 -8.05 -11.66
N ASP A 89 2.10 -7.42 -12.10
CA ASP A 89 1.87 -7.08 -13.50
C ASP A 89 2.94 -6.12 -14.02
N LYS A 90 3.33 -5.13 -13.21
CA LYS A 90 4.40 -4.21 -13.55
C LYS A 90 5.74 -4.95 -13.72
N ALA A 91 6.11 -5.80 -12.78
CA ALA A 91 7.35 -6.57 -12.85
C ALA A 91 7.36 -7.54 -14.04
N LYS A 92 6.21 -8.16 -14.35
CA LYS A 92 6.04 -9.04 -15.50
C LYS A 92 6.22 -8.28 -16.81
N LEU A 93 5.61 -7.10 -16.93
CA LEU A 93 5.74 -6.25 -18.12
C LEU A 93 7.20 -5.77 -18.29
N ASP A 94 7.85 -5.38 -17.20
CA ASP A 94 9.27 -5.02 -17.23
C ASP A 94 10.13 -6.22 -17.67
N LEU A 95 9.85 -7.43 -17.20
CA LEU A 95 10.55 -8.64 -17.65
C LEU A 95 10.33 -8.89 -19.15
N GLU A 96 9.07 -8.95 -19.59
CA GLU A 96 8.71 -9.27 -20.97
C GLU A 96 9.24 -8.24 -21.98
N SER A 97 9.21 -6.96 -21.63
CA SER A 97 9.74 -5.88 -22.49
C SER A 97 11.27 -5.91 -22.64
N ASN A 98 11.98 -6.56 -21.71
CA ASN A 98 13.42 -6.74 -21.78
C ASN A 98 13.83 -8.10 -22.40
N ILE A 99 12.88 -8.96 -22.79
CA ILE A 99 13.15 -10.19 -23.53
C ILE A 99 13.11 -9.87 -25.03
N ILE A 100 14.30 -9.83 -25.65
CA ILE A 100 14.43 -9.61 -27.09
C ILE A 100 14.84 -10.92 -27.76
N LEU A 101 13.98 -11.43 -28.65
CA LEU A 101 14.31 -12.60 -29.46
C LEU A 101 15.30 -12.20 -30.55
N CYS A 102 16.43 -12.90 -30.62
CA CYS A 102 17.48 -12.66 -31.58
C CYS A 102 17.81 -13.96 -32.32
N SER A 103 17.73 -13.95 -33.64
CA SER A 103 17.95 -15.15 -34.46
C SER A 103 19.30 -15.15 -35.20
N ASN A 104 20.01 -14.02 -35.22
CA ASN A 104 21.30 -13.90 -35.91
C ASN A 104 22.25 -12.93 -35.19
N TRP A 105 23.53 -13.00 -35.55
CA TRP A 105 24.59 -12.21 -34.92
C TRP A 105 24.46 -10.68 -35.14
N GLU A 106 23.79 -10.24 -36.21
CA GLU A 106 23.58 -8.82 -36.49
C GLU A 106 22.49 -8.19 -35.60
N GLU A 107 21.43 -8.94 -35.32
CA GLU A 107 20.40 -8.57 -34.34
C GLU A 107 20.99 -8.47 -32.93
N LEU A 108 21.85 -9.43 -32.55
CA LEU A 108 22.46 -9.46 -31.22
C LEU A 108 23.32 -8.21 -30.95
N LYS A 109 24.00 -7.70 -31.97
CA LYS A 109 24.83 -6.49 -31.86
C LYS A 109 24.04 -5.19 -31.72
N LYS A 110 22.74 -5.20 -32.01
CA LYS A 110 21.85 -4.01 -31.95
C LYS A 110 21.04 -3.96 -30.66
N ILE A 111 21.02 -5.06 -29.91
CA ILE A 111 20.46 -5.15 -28.55
C ILE A 111 21.47 -4.57 -27.57
#